data_AF-A0A067CVE8-F1
#
_entry.id   AF-A0A067CVE8-F1
#
_cell.length_a   1.000
_cell.length_b   1.000
_cell.length_c   1.000
_cell.angle_alpha   90.00
_cell.angle_beta   90.00
_cell.angle_gamma   90.00
#
_symmetry.space_group_name_H-M   'P 1'
#
loop_
_entity.id
_entity.type
_entity.pdbx_description
1 polymer ?
#
loop_
_entity_poly.entity_id
_entity_poly.type
_entity_poly.pdbx_seq_one_letter_code
_entity_poly.pdbx_strand_id
1 'polypeptide(L)'
;MVVIPTPVTTPAKAKTVAKLPNSYKHDLAVRTVQIPPSGANSPWLDASKPYVPVFQEQYGTHLTANETSSYYTLSESGQAGIEAATTSLHELFFEATAYVLAHEAEMAPFFHIPSALWPKIQRSFRDNKRDIVSGRFDFALTEDGIKVYEYNADSASCLFECGHTQDEWSRAAGVDSIGRSSSTTLFSQLVDAWKGKNVDGILHLLCDDDHEERYHSMYMMSAAQAAGIDCVLVVGVDSLSWSNGAIVDANGREIRNVWKTWAWQTVISQFEASLEAPQKRVQVMDVMLHDDVRVFEPLWTVLPSSKAILPILSQLAPENSYLLRASFDEAAVATYVGGYVAKPVMGRTGANVSIYDASTSSLARRPANGTKTQSCIKKSRFSRSTKTASTCRSTLGPLTANTAALCSGLTSPTSSGSAPAFTPCELWQTKSSPKRFA
;
A
#
# COMPACT_ATOMS: atom_id res chain seq x y z
N MET A 1 -9.61 4.68 -18.67
CA MET A 1 -9.41 3.47 -17.81
C MET A 1 -8.14 2.78 -18.25
N VAL A 2 -7.59 1.89 -17.42
CA VAL A 2 -6.44 1.05 -17.80
C VAL A 2 -6.89 -0.40 -17.93
N VAL A 3 -6.50 -1.05 -19.03
CA VAL A 3 -6.84 -2.44 -19.31
C VAL A 3 -5.61 -3.32 -19.15
N ILE A 4 -5.75 -4.43 -18.42
CA ILE A 4 -4.66 -5.38 -18.13
C ILE A 4 -5.12 -6.79 -18.53
N PRO A 5 -4.53 -7.46 -19.54
CA PRO A 5 -4.81 -8.86 -19.85
C PRO A 5 -4.56 -9.77 -18.66
N THR A 6 -5.40 -10.80 -18.54
CA THR A 6 -5.08 -11.92 -17.64
C THR A 6 -3.91 -12.73 -18.21
N PRO A 7 -2.97 -13.20 -17.38
CA PRO A 7 -1.93 -14.12 -17.83
C PRO A 7 -2.56 -15.36 -18.48
N VAL A 8 -2.15 -15.69 -19.71
CA VAL A 8 -2.52 -16.95 -20.36
C VAL A 8 -1.40 -17.95 -20.10
N THR A 9 -1.73 -19.17 -19.69
CA THR A 9 -0.78 -20.26 -19.41
C THR A 9 -0.12 -20.85 -20.66
N THR A 10 0.04 -20.07 -21.73
CA THR A 10 0.64 -20.56 -22.98
C THR A 10 2.14 -20.29 -22.94
N PRO A 11 3.00 -21.32 -23.10
CA PRO A 11 4.44 -21.11 -23.11
C PRO A 11 4.80 -20.29 -24.35
N ALA A 12 5.15 -19.03 -24.16
CA ALA A 12 5.82 -18.24 -25.20
C ALA A 12 7.20 -18.87 -25.46
N LYS A 13 7.60 -18.98 -26.73
CA LYS A 13 8.96 -19.42 -27.10
C LYS A 13 9.96 -18.47 -26.44
N ALA A 14 10.69 -19.00 -25.46
CA ALA A 14 11.70 -18.26 -24.72
C ALA A 14 12.87 -17.89 -25.64
N LYS A 15 13.05 -16.59 -25.91
CA LYS A 15 14.40 -16.07 -26.17
C LYS A 15 15.13 -16.07 -24.83
N THR A 16 16.41 -16.43 -24.84
CA THR A 16 17.28 -16.49 -23.66
C THR A 16 17.50 -15.08 -23.09
N VAL A 17 16.54 -14.63 -22.29
CA VAL A 17 16.68 -13.50 -21.38
C VAL A 17 17.34 -14.03 -20.10
N ALA A 18 18.26 -13.27 -19.51
CA ALA A 18 18.82 -13.62 -18.21
C ALA A 18 17.69 -13.90 -17.22
N LYS A 19 17.71 -15.09 -16.60
CA LYS A 19 16.62 -15.54 -15.73
C LYS A 19 16.71 -14.73 -14.43
N LEU A 20 15.91 -13.65 -14.34
CA LEU A 20 15.78 -12.88 -13.10
C LEU A 20 15.36 -13.83 -11.96
N PRO A 21 15.84 -13.64 -10.72
CA PRO A 21 15.31 -14.37 -9.57
C PRO A 21 13.80 -14.19 -9.51
N ASN A 22 13.05 -15.24 -9.21
CA ASN A 22 11.60 -15.24 -9.36
C ASN A 22 10.94 -15.99 -8.20
N SER A 23 9.67 -15.69 -7.98
CA SER A 23 8.85 -16.32 -6.94
C SER A 23 7.62 -16.90 -7.60
N TYR A 24 7.30 -18.14 -7.27
CA TYR A 24 6.26 -18.93 -7.90
C TYR A 24 5.17 -19.28 -6.90
N LYS A 25 4.00 -19.66 -7.41
CA LYS A 25 2.87 -20.05 -6.57
C LYS A 25 3.20 -21.22 -5.62
N HIS A 26 4.07 -22.16 -6.03
CA HIS A 26 4.46 -23.28 -5.19
C HIS A 26 5.40 -22.88 -4.03
N ASP A 27 6.03 -21.71 -4.09
CA ASP A 27 6.88 -21.21 -3.00
C ASP A 27 6.06 -20.82 -1.77
N LEU A 28 4.81 -20.39 -1.97
CA LEU A 28 3.90 -20.06 -0.88
C LEU A 28 3.08 -21.29 -0.50
N ALA A 29 3.04 -21.64 0.78
CA ALA A 29 2.22 -22.75 1.31
C ALA A 29 1.32 -22.27 2.46
N VAL A 30 0.09 -22.79 2.51
CA VAL A 30 -0.83 -22.54 3.64
C VAL A 30 -0.58 -23.63 4.67
N ARG A 31 -0.51 -23.23 5.93
CA ARG A 31 -0.30 -24.08 7.09
C ARG A 31 -1.41 -23.83 8.10
N THR A 32 -1.59 -24.79 9.00
CA THR A 32 -2.54 -24.70 10.11
C THR A 32 -1.79 -24.97 11.40
N VAL A 33 -2.16 -24.25 12.47
CA VAL A 33 -1.62 -24.41 13.81
C VAL A 33 -2.75 -24.56 14.81
N GLN A 34 -2.55 -25.42 15.81
CA GLN A 34 -3.35 -25.45 17.03
C GLN A 34 -2.74 -24.48 18.02
N ILE A 35 -3.46 -23.42 18.36
CA ILE A 35 -2.98 -22.38 19.26
C ILE A 35 -3.09 -22.91 20.69
N PRO A 36 -1.98 -22.91 21.46
CA PRO A 36 -2.02 -23.41 22.83
C PRO A 36 -2.97 -22.54 23.67
N PRO A 37 -3.71 -23.12 24.65
CA PRO A 37 -4.62 -22.36 25.51
C PRO A 37 -3.96 -21.18 26.24
N SER A 38 -2.66 -21.30 26.55
CA SER A 38 -1.84 -20.23 27.13
C SER A 38 -1.66 -19.03 26.19
N GLY A 39 -1.58 -19.27 24.86
CA GLY A 39 -1.48 -18.23 23.84
C GLY A 39 -2.82 -17.60 23.48
N ALA A 40 -3.91 -18.37 23.52
CA ALA A 40 -5.25 -17.87 23.23
C ALA A 40 -5.77 -16.88 24.29
N ASN A 41 -5.51 -17.16 25.57
CA ASN A 41 -6.11 -16.42 26.70
C ASN A 41 -5.23 -15.30 27.29
N SER A 42 -3.97 -15.17 26.85
CA SER A 42 -3.05 -14.14 27.36
C SER A 42 -2.98 -12.93 26.43
N PRO A 43 -2.72 -11.72 26.96
CA PRO A 43 -2.29 -10.59 26.15
C PRO A 43 -1.07 -10.98 25.31
N TRP A 44 -1.17 -10.81 24.00
CA TRP A 44 -0.14 -11.27 23.05
C TRP A 44 0.68 -10.12 22.44
N LEU A 45 0.28 -8.87 22.69
CA LEU A 45 1.01 -7.66 22.32
C LEU A 45 1.48 -6.92 23.57
N ASP A 46 2.69 -6.36 23.49
CA ASP A 46 3.28 -5.53 24.53
C ASP A 46 2.60 -4.15 24.61
N ALA A 47 1.71 -3.99 25.59
CA ALA A 47 0.94 -2.77 25.80
C ALA A 47 1.78 -1.56 26.25
N SER A 48 3.08 -1.73 26.55
CA SER A 48 3.97 -0.59 26.81
C SER A 48 4.29 0.21 25.54
N LYS A 49 4.07 -0.38 24.36
CA LYS A 49 4.24 0.30 23.07
C LYS A 49 3.04 1.22 22.80
N PRO A 50 3.25 2.49 22.43
CA PRO A 50 2.18 3.49 22.40
C PRO A 50 1.06 3.17 21.40
N TYR A 51 1.37 2.49 20.30
CA TYR A 51 0.40 2.08 19.28
C TYR A 51 -0.42 0.82 19.65
N VAL A 52 0.04 0.02 20.62
CA VAL A 52 -0.62 -1.26 20.97
C VAL A 52 -1.96 -1.04 21.68
N PRO A 53 -2.09 -0.17 22.70
CA PRO A 53 -3.39 0.11 23.32
C PRO A 53 -4.43 0.58 22.30
N VAL A 54 -4.05 1.48 21.40
CA VAL A 54 -4.94 1.96 20.32
C VAL A 54 -5.35 0.79 19.44
N PHE A 55 -4.42 -0.05 18.97
CA PHE A 55 -4.80 -1.25 18.21
C PHE A 55 -5.79 -2.15 18.97
N GLN A 56 -5.57 -2.37 20.27
CA GLN A 56 -6.38 -3.24 21.11
C GLN A 56 -7.79 -2.67 21.41
N GLU A 57 -8.02 -1.35 21.30
CA GLU A 57 -9.36 -0.76 21.42
C GLU A 57 -10.35 -1.36 20.40
N GLN A 58 -9.87 -1.68 19.19
CA GLN A 58 -10.71 -2.29 18.14
C GLN A 58 -10.63 -3.82 18.09
N TYR A 59 -9.44 -4.40 18.33
CA TYR A 59 -9.20 -5.82 18.09
C TYR A 59 -9.08 -6.68 19.36
N GLY A 60 -9.13 -6.04 20.53
CA GLY A 60 -9.01 -6.72 21.82
C GLY A 60 -7.58 -7.15 22.15
N THR A 61 -7.41 -7.65 23.37
CA THR A 61 -6.12 -8.05 23.93
C THR A 61 -5.78 -9.51 23.68
N HIS A 62 -6.76 -10.35 23.34
CA HIS A 62 -6.61 -11.79 23.18
C HIS A 62 -6.23 -12.15 21.74
N LEU A 63 -5.43 -13.22 21.57
CA LEU A 63 -4.90 -13.62 20.27
C LEU A 63 -5.99 -14.14 19.33
N THR A 64 -6.92 -14.94 19.83
CA THR A 64 -8.04 -15.48 19.06
C THR A 64 -9.00 -16.20 20.00
N ALA A 65 -10.27 -16.28 19.61
CA ALA A 65 -11.25 -17.14 20.27
C ALA A 65 -11.20 -18.60 19.76
N ASN A 66 -10.49 -18.86 18.66
CA ASN A 66 -10.42 -20.17 18.02
C ASN A 66 -9.14 -20.92 18.41
N GLU A 67 -9.26 -22.20 18.75
CA GLU A 67 -8.11 -23.07 19.06
C GLU A 67 -7.27 -23.41 17.82
N THR A 68 -7.78 -23.14 16.61
CA THR A 68 -7.08 -23.39 15.34
C THR A 68 -6.95 -22.10 14.52
N SER A 69 -5.76 -21.86 13.96
CA SER A 69 -5.50 -20.75 13.04
C SER A 69 -4.74 -21.20 11.80
N SER A 70 -4.86 -20.43 10.71
CA SER A 70 -4.06 -20.61 9.50
C SER A 70 -2.96 -19.57 9.39
N TYR A 71 -1.83 -19.96 8.82
CA TYR A 71 -0.71 -19.07 8.49
C TYR A 71 -0.04 -19.51 7.18
N TYR A 72 0.89 -18.70 6.69
CA TYR A 72 1.56 -18.93 5.43
C TYR A 72 3.07 -19.06 5.63
N THR A 73 3.68 -19.98 4.90
CA THR A 73 5.14 -20.11 4.79
C THR A 73 5.55 -19.83 3.36
N LEU A 74 6.60 -19.04 3.18
CA LEU A 74 7.25 -18.83 1.88
C LEU A 74 8.62 -19.48 1.90
N SER A 75 9.00 -20.15 0.81
CA SER A 75 10.35 -20.70 0.65
C SER A 75 11.40 -19.57 0.59
N GLU A 76 12.64 -19.89 0.93
CA GLU A 76 13.76 -18.94 0.81
C GLU A 76 13.98 -18.49 -0.65
N SER A 77 13.79 -19.38 -1.63
CA SER A 77 13.82 -19.02 -3.06
C SER A 77 12.69 -18.05 -3.41
N GLY A 78 11.48 -18.29 -2.90
CA GLY A 78 10.35 -17.41 -3.10
C GLY A 78 10.56 -16.03 -2.48
N GLN A 79 11.16 -15.96 -1.30
CA GLN A 79 11.53 -14.71 -0.64
C GLN A 79 12.56 -13.95 -1.46
N ALA A 80 13.66 -14.59 -1.88
CA ALA A 80 14.68 -13.97 -2.73
C ALA A 80 14.11 -13.47 -4.08
N GLY A 81 13.16 -14.21 -4.65
CA GLY A 81 12.45 -13.81 -5.86
C GLY A 81 11.59 -12.55 -5.67
N ILE A 82 10.88 -12.45 -4.54
CA ILE A 82 10.10 -11.26 -4.18
C ILE A 82 11.04 -10.07 -3.92
N GLU A 83 12.16 -10.29 -3.24
CA GLU A 83 13.16 -9.23 -2.99
C GLU A 83 13.75 -8.71 -4.30
N ALA A 84 14.14 -9.58 -5.23
CA ALA A 84 14.64 -9.18 -6.54
C ALA A 84 13.59 -8.40 -7.35
N ALA A 85 12.34 -8.89 -7.37
CA ALA A 85 11.25 -8.22 -8.06
C ALA A 85 10.97 -6.83 -7.49
N THR A 86 10.97 -6.71 -6.17
CA THR A 86 10.72 -5.44 -5.48
C THR A 86 11.80 -4.40 -5.81
N THR A 87 13.08 -4.77 -5.79
CA THR A 87 14.19 -3.86 -6.14
C THR A 87 14.12 -3.44 -7.60
N SER A 88 13.99 -4.41 -8.52
CA SER A 88 13.94 -4.12 -9.96
C SER A 88 12.72 -3.28 -10.35
N LEU A 89 11.55 -3.55 -9.77
CA LEU A 89 10.35 -2.78 -10.05
C LEU A 89 10.41 -1.39 -9.45
N HIS A 90 11.00 -1.21 -8.26
CA HIS A 90 11.15 0.14 -7.71
C HIS A 90 11.96 1.06 -8.65
N GLU A 91 13.08 0.55 -9.19
CA GLU A 91 13.88 1.27 -10.18
C GLU A 91 13.07 1.57 -11.46
N LEU A 92 12.35 0.59 -11.97
CA LEU A 92 11.55 0.75 -13.18
C LEU A 92 10.38 1.74 -13.00
N PHE A 93 9.71 1.74 -11.84
CA PHE A 93 8.67 2.72 -11.52
C PHE A 93 9.26 4.13 -11.37
N PHE A 94 10.48 4.24 -10.84
CA PHE A 94 11.19 5.52 -10.78
C PHE A 94 11.56 6.03 -12.18
N GLU A 95 12.05 5.17 -13.07
CA GLU A 95 12.33 5.49 -14.47
C GLU A 95 11.05 5.90 -15.22
N ALA A 96 9.96 5.15 -15.06
CA ALA A 96 8.67 5.48 -15.65
C ALA A 96 8.14 6.83 -15.15
N THR A 97 8.34 7.16 -13.88
CA THR A 97 8.00 8.47 -13.32
C THR A 97 8.80 9.59 -14.00
N ALA A 98 10.12 9.41 -14.14
CA ALA A 98 10.97 10.36 -14.85
C ALA A 98 10.54 10.52 -16.31
N TYR A 99 10.16 9.43 -16.98
CA TYR A 99 9.65 9.45 -18.35
C TYR A 99 8.36 10.26 -18.48
N VAL A 100 7.39 10.07 -17.57
CA VAL A 100 6.14 10.84 -17.53
C VAL A 100 6.42 12.34 -17.42
N LEU A 101 7.33 12.71 -16.54
CA LEU A 101 7.70 14.11 -16.32
C LEU A 101 8.45 14.70 -17.50
N ALA A 102 9.27 13.92 -18.21
CA ALA A 102 9.96 14.37 -19.41
C ALA A 102 9.02 14.53 -20.63
N HIS A 103 7.91 13.78 -20.67
CA HIS A 103 6.93 13.77 -21.76
C HIS A 103 5.56 14.27 -21.28
N GLU A 104 5.56 15.27 -20.39
CA GLU A 104 4.38 15.74 -19.67
C GLU A 104 3.20 16.05 -20.59
N ALA A 105 3.42 16.75 -21.71
CA ALA A 105 2.35 17.14 -22.64
C ALA A 105 1.57 15.94 -23.20
N GLU A 106 2.25 14.82 -23.44
CA GLU A 106 1.65 13.60 -24.00
C GLU A 106 1.06 12.71 -22.90
N MET A 107 1.70 12.67 -21.73
CA MET A 107 1.37 11.74 -20.66
C MET A 107 0.33 12.28 -19.68
N ALA A 108 0.34 13.59 -19.40
CA ALA A 108 -0.50 14.22 -18.38
C ALA A 108 -2.01 13.94 -18.52
N PRO A 109 -2.60 13.91 -19.74
CA PRO A 109 -4.03 13.63 -19.90
C PRO A 109 -4.46 12.28 -19.32
N PHE A 110 -3.57 11.28 -19.26
CA PHE A 110 -3.88 9.95 -18.73
C PHE A 110 -3.94 9.91 -17.21
N PHE A 111 -3.28 10.84 -16.52
CA PHE A 111 -3.21 10.84 -15.06
C PHE A 111 -4.40 11.54 -14.41
N HIS A 112 -5.17 12.36 -15.13
CA HIS A 112 -6.30 13.11 -14.59
C HIS A 112 -5.92 14.02 -13.40
N ILE A 113 -4.73 14.62 -13.46
CA ILE A 113 -4.26 15.59 -12.46
C ILE A 113 -4.45 17.01 -13.02
N PRO A 114 -5.02 17.95 -12.25
CA PRO A 114 -5.16 19.35 -12.66
C PRO A 114 -3.83 19.95 -13.16
N SER A 115 -3.88 20.63 -14.30
CA SER A 115 -2.69 21.22 -14.96
C SER A 115 -1.87 22.11 -14.03
N ALA A 116 -2.53 22.84 -13.13
CA ALA A 116 -1.90 23.73 -12.15
C ALA A 116 -0.98 23.00 -11.14
N LEU A 117 -1.15 21.69 -10.93
CA LEU A 117 -0.33 20.92 -9.98
C LEU A 117 0.94 20.33 -10.61
N TRP A 118 1.03 20.24 -11.94
CA TRP A 118 2.19 19.66 -12.63
C TRP A 118 3.52 20.38 -12.35
N PRO A 119 3.58 21.73 -12.32
CA PRO A 119 4.79 22.42 -11.90
C PRO A 119 5.25 22.08 -10.47
N LYS A 120 4.30 21.82 -9.54
CA LYS A 120 4.62 21.37 -8.18
C LYS A 120 5.09 19.92 -8.15
N ILE A 121 4.50 19.04 -8.97
CA ILE A 121 4.94 17.64 -9.13
C ILE A 121 6.38 17.58 -9.66
N GLN A 122 6.70 18.35 -10.72
CA GLN A 122 8.05 18.45 -11.30
C GLN A 122 9.07 18.93 -10.25
N ARG A 123 8.72 19.99 -9.51
CA ARG A 123 9.54 20.52 -8.41
C ARG A 123 9.77 19.44 -7.34
N SER A 124 8.71 18.77 -6.91
CA SER A 124 8.78 17.70 -5.92
C SER A 124 9.69 16.55 -6.37
N PHE A 125 9.64 16.13 -7.64
CA PHE A 125 10.53 15.09 -8.14
C PHE A 125 12.00 15.56 -8.20
N ARG A 126 12.25 16.80 -8.61
CA ARG A 126 13.60 17.35 -8.67
C ARG A 126 14.24 17.48 -7.28
N ASP A 127 13.51 18.07 -6.35
CA ASP A 127 14.04 18.54 -5.07
C ASP A 127 13.85 17.49 -3.95
N ASN A 128 12.77 16.69 -4.01
CA ASN A 128 12.36 15.78 -2.94
C ASN A 128 12.30 14.29 -3.37
N LYS A 129 12.93 13.89 -4.49
CA LYS A 129 12.96 12.46 -4.91
C LYS A 129 13.49 11.48 -3.87
N ARG A 130 14.29 11.95 -2.91
CA ARG A 130 14.85 11.12 -1.82
C ARG A 130 14.00 11.11 -0.55
N ASP A 131 12.92 11.88 -0.52
CA ASP A 131 12.01 12.00 0.62
C ASP A 131 10.98 10.87 0.67
N ILE A 132 11.12 9.83 -0.18
CA ILE A 132 10.31 8.62 -0.02
C ILE A 132 10.70 7.97 1.31
N VAL A 133 9.78 7.54 2.18
CA VAL A 133 10.09 6.76 3.40
C VAL A 133 9.75 5.29 3.20
N SER A 134 8.57 5.02 2.66
CA SER A 134 8.05 3.67 2.46
C SER A 134 7.09 3.55 1.29
N GLY A 135 6.88 2.32 0.82
CA GLY A 135 5.83 2.02 -0.15
C GLY A 135 5.49 0.53 -0.16
N ARG A 136 4.40 0.16 -0.82
CA ARG A 136 3.94 -1.23 -0.87
C ARG A 136 3.61 -1.70 -2.28
N PHE A 137 4.29 -2.74 -2.75
CA PHE A 137 3.89 -3.45 -3.96
C PHE A 137 2.84 -4.51 -3.62
N ASP A 138 1.89 -4.68 -4.54
CA ASP A 138 0.94 -5.77 -4.50
C ASP A 138 1.27 -6.74 -5.64
N PHE A 139 1.53 -8.00 -5.28
CA PHE A 139 1.97 -9.06 -6.17
C PHE A 139 0.99 -10.23 -6.24
N ALA A 140 1.06 -10.96 -7.35
CA ALA A 140 0.56 -12.32 -7.47
C ALA A 140 1.69 -13.28 -7.79
N LEU A 141 1.73 -14.39 -7.06
CA LEU A 141 2.54 -15.56 -7.37
C LEU A 141 1.72 -16.49 -8.27
N THR A 142 2.21 -16.70 -9.49
CA THR A 142 1.59 -17.57 -10.50
C THR A 142 2.44 -18.81 -10.76
N GLU A 143 1.93 -19.77 -11.54
CA GLU A 143 2.75 -20.92 -11.98
C GLU A 143 3.91 -20.46 -12.89
N ASP A 144 3.75 -19.32 -13.57
CA ASP A 144 4.73 -18.74 -14.50
C ASP A 144 5.63 -17.67 -13.84
N GLY A 145 5.49 -17.46 -12.53
CA GLY A 145 6.29 -16.51 -11.74
C GLY A 145 5.49 -15.34 -11.16
N ILE A 146 6.19 -14.40 -10.53
CA ILE A 146 5.62 -13.26 -9.82
C ILE A 146 5.18 -12.17 -10.80
N LYS A 147 4.04 -11.54 -10.51
CA LYS A 147 3.46 -10.45 -11.29
C LYS A 147 3.03 -9.29 -10.40
N VAL A 148 3.41 -8.07 -10.76
CA VAL A 148 3.00 -6.84 -10.06
C VAL A 148 1.62 -6.38 -10.52
N TYR A 149 0.77 -5.98 -9.58
CA TYR A 149 -0.53 -5.37 -9.86
C TYR A 149 -0.50 -3.85 -9.77
N GLU A 150 0.19 -3.31 -8.77
CA GLU A 150 0.33 -1.89 -8.50
C GLU A 150 1.46 -1.63 -7.50
N TYR A 151 1.90 -0.37 -7.45
CA TYR A 151 2.81 0.14 -6.45
C TYR A 151 2.11 1.24 -5.65
N ASN A 152 1.79 0.98 -4.39
CA ASN A 152 1.25 1.98 -3.47
C ASN A 152 2.43 2.81 -2.92
N ALA A 153 2.87 3.83 -3.67
CA ALA A 153 4.03 4.66 -3.32
C ALA A 153 3.69 5.92 -2.51
N ASP A 154 2.41 6.31 -2.46
CA ASP A 154 1.91 7.56 -1.85
C ASP A 154 1.57 7.42 -0.35
N SER A 155 0.80 6.38 0.00
CA SER A 155 0.29 6.16 1.37
C SER A 155 -0.07 4.69 1.55
N ALA A 156 0.97 3.89 1.73
CA ALA A 156 0.84 2.46 1.98
C ALA A 156 0.59 2.18 3.48
N SER A 157 -0.54 1.54 3.77
CA SER A 157 -0.83 1.00 5.10
C SER A 157 -0.09 -0.33 5.37
N CYS A 158 -0.39 -0.94 6.51
CA CYS A 158 0.04 -2.28 6.93
C CYS A 158 1.47 -2.39 7.47
N LEU A 159 2.19 -1.28 7.63
CA LEU A 159 3.56 -1.29 8.19
C LEU A 159 3.61 -1.82 9.63
N PHE A 160 2.60 -1.51 10.44
CA PHE A 160 2.49 -1.99 11.82
C PHE A 160 2.24 -3.50 11.88
N GLU A 161 1.34 -3.98 11.02
CA GLU A 161 0.96 -5.37 10.95
C GLU A 161 2.12 -6.23 10.45
N CYS A 162 2.84 -5.72 9.47
CA CYS A 162 4.04 -6.37 8.96
C CYS A 162 5.16 -6.32 9.98
N GLY A 163 5.52 -5.15 10.49
CA GLY A 163 6.73 -4.98 11.29
C GLY A 163 6.57 -5.30 12.77
N HIS A 164 5.37 -5.60 13.25
CA HIS A 164 5.12 -5.93 14.65
C HIS A 164 4.13 -7.08 14.83
N THR A 165 2.86 -6.90 14.43
CA THR A 165 1.82 -7.83 14.90
C THR A 165 1.97 -9.25 14.38
N GLN A 166 2.41 -9.46 13.13
CA GLN A 166 2.59 -10.85 12.65
C GLN A 166 3.70 -11.61 13.40
N ASP A 167 4.75 -10.92 13.85
CA ASP A 167 5.86 -11.51 14.61
C ASP A 167 5.41 -11.85 16.03
N GLU A 168 4.72 -10.93 16.70
CA GLU A 168 4.12 -11.20 18.01
C GLU A 168 3.08 -12.34 17.94
N TRP A 169 2.26 -12.35 16.89
CA TRP A 169 1.29 -13.42 16.63
C TRP A 169 2.00 -14.76 16.48
N SER A 170 3.10 -14.82 15.72
CA SER A 170 3.85 -16.06 15.49
C SER A 170 4.39 -16.65 16.79
N ARG A 171 4.86 -15.81 17.71
CA ARG A 171 5.36 -16.22 19.04
C ARG A 171 4.21 -16.70 19.92
N ALA A 172 3.13 -15.94 19.99
CA ALA A 172 1.96 -16.31 20.79
C ALA A 172 1.27 -17.59 20.28
N ALA A 173 1.29 -17.83 18.97
CA ALA A 173 0.79 -19.05 18.35
C ALA A 173 1.77 -20.24 18.42
N GLY A 174 3.02 -20.03 18.86
CA GLY A 174 4.04 -21.08 18.97
C GLY A 174 4.62 -21.57 17.64
N VAL A 175 4.67 -20.71 16.62
CA VAL A 175 5.15 -21.02 15.26
C VAL A 175 6.38 -20.21 14.84
N ASP A 176 6.92 -19.39 15.73
CA ASP A 176 8.10 -18.55 15.52
C ASP A 176 9.40 -19.34 15.29
N SER A 177 9.43 -20.62 15.65
CA SER A 177 10.56 -21.53 15.39
C SER A 177 10.49 -22.27 14.04
N ILE A 178 9.38 -22.20 13.32
CA ILE A 178 9.18 -22.92 12.05
C ILE A 178 9.97 -22.28 10.91
N GLY A 179 10.21 -20.98 10.99
CA GLY A 179 10.97 -20.20 10.02
C GLY A 179 11.29 -18.82 10.59
N ARG A 180 11.81 -17.93 9.75
CA ARG A 180 12.01 -16.53 10.10
C ARG A 180 10.85 -15.69 9.57
N SER A 181 10.50 -14.62 10.27
CA SER A 181 9.62 -13.61 9.68
C SER A 181 10.35 -12.88 8.56
N SER A 182 9.63 -12.65 7.47
CA SER A 182 10.08 -11.88 6.31
C SER A 182 10.14 -10.38 6.61
N SER A 183 9.86 -9.97 7.86
CA SER A 183 9.65 -8.57 8.21
C SER A 183 10.25 -8.05 9.51
N THR A 184 10.97 -8.91 10.22
CA THR A 184 11.58 -8.58 11.51
C THR A 184 12.48 -7.34 11.46
N THR A 185 13.03 -6.99 10.30
CA THR A 185 13.89 -5.80 10.12
C THR A 185 13.13 -4.52 9.74
N LEU A 186 11.83 -4.56 9.47
CA LEU A 186 11.07 -3.41 8.95
C LEU A 186 11.18 -2.18 9.87
N PHE A 187 11.01 -2.36 11.18
CA PHE A 187 11.11 -1.25 12.13
C PHE A 187 12.49 -0.59 12.09
N SER A 188 13.58 -1.38 12.16
CA SER A 188 14.94 -0.83 12.08
C SER A 188 15.21 -0.12 10.75
N GLN A 189 14.65 -0.60 9.65
CA GLN A 189 14.82 0.08 8.37
C GLN A 189 14.01 1.38 8.27
N LEU A 190 12.82 1.45 8.88
CA LEU A 190 12.07 2.70 8.99
C LEU A 190 12.85 3.72 9.83
N VAL A 191 13.46 3.28 10.93
CA VAL A 191 14.38 4.12 11.74
C VAL A 191 15.53 4.64 10.88
N ASP A 192 16.21 3.78 10.13
CA ASP A 192 17.33 4.19 9.28
C ASP A 192 16.87 5.10 8.12
N ALA A 193 15.70 4.83 7.53
CA ALA A 193 15.09 5.71 6.53
C ALA A 193 14.89 7.13 7.08
N TRP A 194 14.38 7.26 8.31
CA TRP A 194 14.19 8.54 8.98
C TRP A 194 15.50 9.25 9.30
N LYS A 195 16.53 8.53 9.79
CA LYS A 195 17.87 9.11 9.98
C LYS A 195 18.39 9.71 8.68
N GLY A 196 18.15 9.05 7.55
CA GLY A 196 18.57 9.53 6.23
C GLY A 196 17.78 10.73 5.69
N LYS A 197 16.66 11.13 6.31
CA LYS A 197 15.85 12.27 5.83
C LYS A 197 16.36 13.62 6.29
N ASN A 198 17.22 13.67 7.30
CA ASN A 198 17.72 14.93 7.88
C ASN A 198 16.55 15.89 8.17
N VAL A 199 15.55 15.43 8.92
CA VAL A 199 14.42 16.26 9.34
C VAL A 199 14.93 17.26 10.37
N ASP A 200 14.75 18.55 10.11
CA ASP A 200 15.06 19.63 11.05
C ASP A 200 13.77 20.09 11.73
N GLY A 201 13.79 20.19 13.05
CA GLY A 201 12.61 20.50 13.88
C GLY A 201 11.64 19.32 14.03
N ILE A 202 10.37 19.67 14.27
CA ILE A 202 9.31 18.71 14.59
C ILE A 202 8.78 18.04 13.31
N LEU A 203 8.54 16.73 13.38
CA LEU A 203 7.76 15.96 12.42
C LEU A 203 6.32 15.81 12.90
N HIS A 204 5.38 16.41 12.18
CA HIS A 204 3.95 16.21 12.42
C HIS A 204 3.48 14.96 11.66
N LEU A 205 2.86 14.01 12.35
CA LEU A 205 2.22 12.85 11.73
C LEU A 205 0.74 13.16 11.55
N LEU A 206 0.36 13.48 10.32
CA LEU A 206 -0.97 13.91 9.95
C LEU A 206 -1.81 12.72 9.48
N CYS A 207 -2.83 12.35 10.25
CA CYS A 207 -3.75 11.27 9.90
C CYS A 207 -5.21 11.70 9.92
N ASP A 208 -6.09 10.90 9.32
CA ASP A 208 -7.53 11.11 9.45
C ASP A 208 -8.01 10.72 10.86
N ASP A 209 -9.24 11.10 11.19
CA ASP A 209 -9.95 10.62 12.37
C ASP A 209 -10.48 9.18 12.15
N ASP A 210 -9.56 8.28 11.84
CA ASP A 210 -9.80 6.86 11.64
C ASP A 210 -8.90 6.02 12.57
N HIS A 211 -9.48 4.96 13.12
CA HIS A 211 -8.82 4.12 14.11
C HIS A 211 -7.60 3.38 13.55
N GLU A 212 -7.68 2.86 12.31
CA GLU A 212 -6.57 2.19 11.64
C GLU A 212 -5.41 3.16 11.39
N GLU A 213 -5.75 4.36 10.92
CA GLU A 213 -4.75 5.38 10.63
C GLU A 213 -4.03 5.87 11.89
N ARG A 214 -4.71 5.93 13.04
CA ARG A 214 -4.11 6.34 14.32
C ARG A 214 -3.00 5.39 14.78
N TYR A 215 -3.27 4.08 14.93
CA TYR A 215 -2.21 3.16 15.37
C TYR A 215 -1.10 3.02 14.32
N HIS A 216 -1.44 3.11 13.04
CA HIS A 216 -0.48 3.09 11.95
C HIS A 216 0.48 4.29 12.02
N SER A 217 -0.08 5.49 12.26
CA SER A 217 0.70 6.72 12.46
C SER A 217 1.56 6.63 13.70
N MET A 218 1.03 6.12 14.81
CA MET A 218 1.81 5.95 16.05
C MET A 218 2.96 4.95 15.92
N TYR A 219 2.81 3.92 15.07
CA TYR A 219 3.90 3.01 14.71
C TYR A 219 5.00 3.73 13.93
N MET A 220 4.65 4.52 12.91
CA MET A 220 5.61 5.35 12.17
C MET A 220 6.27 6.40 13.08
N MET A 221 5.49 7.03 13.97
CA MET A 221 5.96 8.00 14.96
C MET A 221 7.04 7.39 15.83
N SER A 222 6.82 6.17 16.31
CA SER A 222 7.79 5.45 17.13
C SER A 222 9.10 5.17 16.37
N ALA A 223 9.02 4.88 15.07
CA ALA A 223 10.21 4.72 14.24
C ALA A 223 10.97 6.05 14.02
N ALA A 224 10.25 7.15 13.78
CA ALA A 224 10.85 8.48 13.65
C ALA A 224 11.48 8.97 14.97
N GLN A 225 10.82 8.74 16.10
CA GLN A 225 11.36 9.04 17.44
C GLN A 225 12.60 8.21 17.75
N ALA A 226 12.62 6.93 17.39
CA ALA A 226 13.81 6.08 17.51
C ALA A 226 14.96 6.52 16.58
N ALA A 227 14.67 7.31 15.55
CA ALA A 227 15.68 8.00 14.72
C ALA A 227 16.15 9.33 15.33
N GLY A 228 15.63 9.73 16.49
CA GLY A 228 15.98 10.97 17.19
C GLY A 228 15.17 12.20 16.74
N ILE A 229 14.03 12.02 16.07
CA ILE A 229 13.18 13.11 15.57
C ILE A 229 12.06 13.41 16.57
N ASP A 230 11.91 14.67 16.95
CA ASP A 230 10.77 15.12 17.74
C ASP A 230 9.49 15.02 16.91
N CYS A 231 8.46 14.38 17.46
CA CYS A 231 7.25 14.06 16.72
C CYS A 231 5.97 14.51 17.44
N VAL A 232 4.96 14.89 16.66
CA VAL A 232 3.61 15.21 17.15
C VAL A 232 2.58 14.51 16.26
N LEU A 233 1.66 13.75 16.86
CA LEU A 233 0.51 13.21 16.14
C LEU A 233 -0.57 14.29 15.98
N VAL A 234 -1.08 14.45 14.77
CA VAL A 234 -2.18 15.36 14.43
C VAL A 234 -3.30 14.54 13.79
N VAL A 235 -4.43 14.46 14.48
CA VAL A 235 -5.62 13.72 14.03
C VAL A 235 -6.62 14.70 13.42
N GLY A 236 -6.94 14.51 12.15
CA GLY A 236 -7.77 15.44 11.37
C GLY A 236 -7.09 16.80 11.15
N VAL A 237 -7.86 17.77 10.64
CA VAL A 237 -7.38 19.14 10.37
C VAL A 237 -8.16 20.23 11.12
N ASP A 238 -9.20 19.86 11.88
CA ASP A 238 -10.09 20.81 12.56
C ASP A 238 -9.37 21.66 13.63
N SER A 239 -8.28 21.13 14.19
CA SER A 239 -7.47 21.83 15.20
C SER A 239 -6.39 22.74 14.60
N LEU A 240 -6.21 22.71 13.28
CA LEU A 240 -5.20 23.50 12.58
C LEU A 240 -5.71 24.91 12.31
N SER A 241 -4.80 25.88 12.35
CA SER A 241 -5.13 27.27 12.08
C SER A 241 -3.99 28.01 11.38
N TRP A 242 -4.32 29.14 10.77
CA TRP A 242 -3.33 30.05 10.17
C TRP A 242 -2.81 31.03 11.21
N SER A 243 -1.50 31.23 11.27
CA SER A 243 -0.82 32.22 12.10
C SER A 243 0.36 32.81 11.34
N ASN A 244 0.36 34.12 11.12
CA ASN A 244 1.43 34.86 10.42
C ASN A 244 1.84 34.26 9.07
N GLY A 245 0.88 33.74 8.30
CA GLY A 245 1.13 33.14 6.98
C GLY A 245 1.61 31.68 7.02
N ALA A 246 1.79 31.10 8.20
CA ALA A 246 2.09 29.67 8.38
C ALA A 246 0.89 28.92 8.97
N ILE A 247 0.87 27.60 8.82
CA ILE A 247 -0.12 26.73 9.47
C ILE A 247 0.47 26.22 10.79
N VAL A 248 -0.31 26.31 11.86
CA VAL A 248 0.08 25.87 13.21
C VAL A 248 -0.84 24.79 13.75
N ASP A 249 -0.26 23.91 14.58
CA ASP A 249 -1.01 22.91 15.36
C ASP A 249 -1.79 23.54 16.54
N ALA A 250 -2.54 22.71 17.27
CA ALA A 250 -3.34 23.13 18.41
C ALA A 250 -2.55 23.81 19.55
N ASN A 251 -1.23 23.60 19.61
CA ASN A 251 -0.33 24.21 20.59
C ASN A 251 0.44 25.40 20.01
N GLY A 252 0.06 25.89 18.82
CA GLY A 252 0.70 27.02 18.15
C GLY A 252 2.05 26.67 17.54
N ARG A 253 2.41 25.39 17.38
CA ARG A 253 3.65 24.99 16.73
C ARG A 253 3.49 25.03 15.22
N GLU A 254 4.39 25.71 14.55
CA GLU A 254 4.42 25.77 13.09
C GLU A 254 4.62 24.37 12.49
N ILE A 255 3.81 24.03 11.48
CA ILE A 255 3.93 22.79 10.73
C ILE A 255 4.93 23.02 9.59
N ARG A 256 6.05 22.30 9.63
CA ARG A 256 7.12 22.37 8.61
C ARG A 256 7.47 21.04 7.99
N ASN A 257 7.38 19.94 8.74
CA ASN A 257 7.59 18.59 8.24
C ASN A 257 6.37 17.74 8.54
N VAL A 258 5.86 17.05 7.53
CA VAL A 258 4.65 16.24 7.66
C VAL A 258 4.90 14.83 7.12
N TRP A 259 4.73 13.81 7.96
CA TRP A 259 4.43 12.47 7.48
C TRP A 259 2.92 12.28 7.46
N LYS A 260 2.37 11.61 6.43
CA LYS A 260 0.93 11.53 6.23
C LYS A 260 0.41 10.14 5.94
N THR A 261 -0.81 9.85 6.42
CA THR A 261 -1.65 8.74 5.91
C THR A 261 -2.56 9.18 4.77
N TRP A 262 -2.90 10.47 4.72
CA TRP A 262 -3.72 11.06 3.66
C TRP A 262 -3.12 10.83 2.27
N ALA A 263 -3.99 10.47 1.32
CA ALA A 263 -3.61 10.29 -0.07
C ALA A 263 -3.44 11.65 -0.78
N TRP A 264 -2.46 11.77 -1.67
CA TRP A 264 -2.37 12.92 -2.59
C TRP A 264 -3.63 13.07 -3.45
N GLN A 265 -4.36 11.98 -3.70
CA GLN A 265 -5.66 12.04 -4.38
C GLN A 265 -6.70 12.87 -3.62
N THR A 266 -6.72 12.80 -2.29
CA THR A 266 -7.66 13.62 -1.49
C THR A 266 -7.33 15.10 -1.66
N VAL A 267 -6.04 15.45 -1.66
CA VAL A 267 -5.56 16.81 -1.92
C VAL A 267 -5.92 17.29 -3.30
N ILE A 268 -5.77 16.45 -4.34
CA ILE A 268 -6.19 16.79 -5.71
C ILE A 268 -7.69 17.08 -5.76
N SER A 269 -8.53 16.24 -5.16
CA SER A 269 -9.97 16.47 -5.14
C SER A 269 -10.37 17.73 -4.37
N GLN A 270 -9.68 18.07 -3.27
CA GLN A 270 -9.90 19.33 -2.58
C GLN A 270 -9.45 20.53 -3.42
N PHE A 271 -8.32 20.40 -4.13
CA PHE A 271 -7.82 21.42 -5.03
C PHE A 271 -8.86 21.72 -6.13
N GLU A 272 -9.40 20.68 -6.78
CA GLU A 272 -10.46 20.83 -7.78
C GLU A 272 -11.70 21.50 -7.21
N ALA A 273 -12.18 21.07 -6.04
CA ALA A 273 -13.33 21.68 -5.37
C ALA A 273 -13.08 23.16 -4.99
N SER A 274 -11.84 23.52 -4.65
CA SER A 274 -11.47 24.90 -4.31
C SER A 274 -11.51 25.87 -5.49
N LEU A 275 -11.38 25.35 -6.73
CA LEU A 275 -11.52 26.15 -7.96
C LEU A 275 -12.96 26.61 -8.18
N GLU A 276 -13.94 25.86 -7.65
CA GLU A 276 -15.36 26.20 -7.74
C GLU A 276 -15.79 27.16 -6.61
N ALA A 277 -15.35 26.88 -5.38
CA ALA A 277 -15.66 27.72 -4.22
C ALA A 277 -14.54 27.68 -3.17
N PRO A 278 -14.05 28.84 -2.71
CA PRO A 278 -13.04 28.90 -1.65
C PRO A 278 -13.63 28.39 -0.33
N GLN A 279 -12.84 27.56 0.36
CA GLN A 279 -13.22 26.95 1.63
C GLN A 279 -12.78 27.84 2.80
N LYS A 280 -13.59 27.90 3.86
CA LYS A 280 -13.37 28.80 5.00
C LYS A 280 -12.49 28.22 6.12
N ARG A 281 -12.25 26.91 6.10
CA ARG A 281 -11.49 26.18 7.13
C ARG A 281 -10.22 25.61 6.52
N VAL A 282 -9.22 25.38 7.35
CA VAL A 282 -8.00 24.67 6.95
C VAL A 282 -8.38 23.29 6.44
N GLN A 283 -7.88 22.93 5.27
CA GLN A 283 -8.02 21.63 4.64
C GLN A 283 -6.67 20.92 4.61
N VAL A 284 -6.69 19.61 4.35
CA VAL A 284 -5.45 18.84 4.20
C VAL A 284 -4.63 19.33 3.00
N MET A 285 -5.27 19.82 1.93
CA MET A 285 -4.58 20.45 0.81
C MET A 285 -3.79 21.70 1.20
N ASP A 286 -4.28 22.49 2.17
CA ASP A 286 -3.62 23.73 2.59
C ASP A 286 -2.28 23.41 3.27
N VAL A 287 -2.22 22.30 4.02
CA VAL A 287 -0.98 21.80 4.64
C VAL A 287 -0.08 21.18 3.59
N MET A 288 -0.61 20.24 2.80
CA MET A 288 0.20 19.38 1.95
C MET A 288 0.69 20.07 0.67
N LEU A 289 0.04 21.13 0.20
CA LEU A 289 0.49 21.92 -0.96
C LEU A 289 1.24 23.22 -0.58
N HIS A 290 1.39 23.49 0.72
CA HIS A 290 2.12 24.65 1.21
C HIS A 290 3.59 24.59 0.80
N ASP A 291 4.14 25.68 0.27
CA ASP A 291 5.50 25.68 -0.28
C ASP A 291 6.58 25.52 0.81
N ASP A 292 6.28 25.93 2.05
CA ASP A 292 7.19 25.81 3.19
C ASP A 292 7.03 24.51 3.99
N VAL A 293 6.17 23.59 3.56
CA VAL A 293 5.94 22.29 4.23
C VAL A 293 6.59 21.17 3.44
N ARG A 294 7.53 20.46 4.07
CA ARG A 294 8.14 19.24 3.53
C ARG A 294 7.27 18.02 3.86
N VAL A 295 6.73 17.35 2.84
CA VAL A 295 5.76 16.26 3.00
C VAL A 295 6.37 14.89 2.61
N PHE A 296 6.12 13.89 3.46
CA PHE A 296 6.51 12.49 3.31
C PHE A 296 5.26 11.59 3.29
N GLU A 297 4.96 10.84 2.25
CA GLU A 297 5.64 10.69 0.96
C GLU A 297 5.48 11.94 0.05
N PRO A 298 6.50 12.29 -0.76
CA PRO A 298 6.50 13.53 -1.56
C PRO A 298 5.48 13.51 -2.71
N LEU A 299 5.03 14.70 -3.15
CA LEU A 299 3.95 14.87 -4.13
C LEU A 299 4.14 14.05 -5.42
N TRP A 300 5.38 13.92 -5.92
CA TRP A 300 5.63 13.17 -7.14
C TRP A 300 5.22 11.69 -7.06
N THR A 301 5.11 11.11 -5.85
CA THR A 301 4.67 9.72 -5.64
C THR A 301 3.23 9.45 -6.08
N VAL A 302 2.45 10.50 -6.36
CA VAL A 302 1.13 10.38 -7.00
C VAL A 302 1.21 9.71 -8.38
N LEU A 303 2.32 9.89 -9.11
CA LEU A 303 2.53 9.31 -10.44
C LEU A 303 2.73 7.79 -10.39
N PRO A 304 3.74 7.24 -9.68
CA PRO A 304 3.93 5.79 -9.58
C PRO A 304 2.78 5.08 -8.82
N SER A 305 2.01 5.81 -8.01
CA SER A 305 0.81 5.28 -7.35
C SER A 305 -0.42 5.21 -8.26
N SER A 306 -0.43 6.00 -9.35
CA SER A 306 -1.51 6.00 -10.33
C SER A 306 -1.40 4.79 -11.24
N LYS A 307 -2.54 4.14 -11.52
CA LYS A 307 -2.56 2.99 -12.44
C LYS A 307 -2.27 3.39 -13.89
N ALA A 308 -2.31 4.69 -14.22
CA ALA A 308 -1.86 5.21 -15.51
C ALA A 308 -0.36 4.95 -15.76
N ILE A 309 0.45 4.67 -14.72
CA ILE A 309 1.85 4.31 -14.93
C ILE A 309 2.02 2.91 -15.56
N LEU A 310 1.02 2.01 -15.44
CA LEU A 310 1.16 0.60 -15.85
C LEU A 310 1.32 0.42 -17.37
N PRO A 311 0.55 1.10 -18.25
CA PRO A 311 0.80 1.04 -19.69
C PRO A 311 2.17 1.61 -20.06
N ILE A 312 2.65 2.65 -19.36
CA ILE A 312 3.96 3.25 -19.61
C ILE A 312 5.08 2.27 -19.24
N LEU A 313 4.96 1.59 -18.09
CA LEU A 313 5.87 0.50 -17.70
C LEU A 313 5.91 -0.60 -18.77
N SER A 314 4.76 -0.95 -19.33
CA SER A 314 4.66 -1.95 -20.40
C SER A 314 5.34 -1.50 -21.70
N GLN A 315 5.37 -0.21 -21.98
CA GLN A 315 6.06 0.36 -23.15
C GLN A 315 7.58 0.44 -22.92
N LEU A 316 8.01 0.86 -21.73
CA LEU A 316 9.43 1.01 -21.39
C LEU A 316 10.13 -0.34 -21.20
N ALA A 317 9.44 -1.34 -20.67
CA ALA A 317 10.01 -2.66 -20.39
C ALA A 317 9.08 -3.82 -20.83
N PRO A 318 8.79 -3.95 -22.14
CA PRO A 318 7.78 -4.90 -22.66
C PRO A 318 8.09 -6.38 -22.39
N GLU A 319 9.37 -6.69 -22.18
CA GLU A 319 9.87 -8.04 -21.91
C GLU A 319 10.14 -8.30 -20.42
N ASN A 320 9.81 -7.35 -19.53
CA ASN A 320 10.03 -7.53 -18.09
C ASN A 320 9.08 -8.60 -17.53
N SER A 321 9.66 -9.67 -16.98
CA SER A 321 8.91 -10.84 -16.51
C SER A 321 8.03 -10.57 -15.31
N TYR A 322 8.24 -9.48 -14.56
CA TYR A 322 7.40 -9.14 -13.41
C TYR A 322 6.17 -8.32 -13.79
N LEU A 323 6.13 -7.74 -15.00
CA LEU A 323 5.00 -6.94 -15.43
C LEU A 323 3.85 -7.81 -15.96
N LEU A 324 2.65 -7.30 -15.74
CA LEU A 324 1.50 -7.59 -16.57
C LEU A 324 1.46 -6.53 -17.67
N ARG A 325 1.26 -6.94 -18.92
CA ARG A 325 1.01 -5.98 -20.00
C ARG A 325 -0.20 -5.12 -19.63
N ALA A 326 -0.17 -3.85 -19.97
CA ALA A 326 -1.26 -2.92 -19.76
C ALA A 326 -1.36 -1.95 -20.93
N SER A 327 -2.56 -1.46 -21.21
CA SER A 327 -2.83 -0.52 -22.31
C SER A 327 -3.81 0.57 -21.88
N PHE A 328 -3.66 1.75 -22.48
CA PHE A 328 -4.68 2.80 -22.50
C PHE A 328 -5.71 2.58 -23.62
N ASP A 329 -5.31 1.91 -24.69
CA ASP A 329 -6.13 1.65 -25.87
C ASP A 329 -7.09 0.50 -25.61
N GLU A 330 -8.39 0.79 -25.66
CA GLU A 330 -9.46 -0.21 -25.55
C GLU A 330 -9.45 -1.19 -26.73
N ALA A 331 -8.97 -0.81 -27.92
CA ALA A 331 -8.85 -1.73 -29.05
C ALA A 331 -7.87 -2.87 -28.76
N ALA A 332 -6.89 -2.66 -27.86
CA ALA A 332 -5.97 -3.70 -27.43
C ALA A 332 -6.69 -4.85 -26.71
N VAL A 333 -7.88 -4.62 -26.13
CA VAL A 333 -8.73 -5.66 -25.50
C VAL A 333 -8.98 -6.83 -26.44
N ALA A 334 -9.21 -6.56 -27.73
CA ALA A 334 -9.52 -7.58 -28.72
C ALA A 334 -8.35 -8.59 -28.93
N THR A 335 -7.13 -8.22 -28.52
CA THR A 335 -5.94 -9.08 -28.62
C THR A 335 -5.77 -9.98 -27.40
N TYR A 336 -6.58 -9.82 -26.34
CA TYR A 336 -6.42 -10.52 -25.08
C TYR A 336 -7.20 -11.83 -25.05
N VAL A 337 -6.47 -12.95 -25.12
CA VAL A 337 -7.06 -14.30 -25.25
C VAL A 337 -7.56 -14.87 -23.92
N GLY A 338 -7.05 -14.40 -22.78
CA GLY A 338 -7.41 -14.92 -21.45
C GLY A 338 -8.53 -14.18 -20.71
N GLY A 339 -8.96 -13.04 -21.24
CA GLY A 339 -9.74 -12.04 -20.50
C GLY A 339 -8.87 -10.88 -20.01
N TYR A 340 -9.48 -9.95 -19.27
CA TYR A 340 -8.80 -8.73 -18.81
C TYR A 340 -9.43 -8.12 -17.56
N VAL A 341 -8.67 -7.23 -16.91
CA VAL A 341 -9.12 -6.42 -15.79
C VAL A 341 -9.12 -4.96 -16.21
N ALA A 342 -10.26 -4.29 -16.06
CA ALA A 342 -10.38 -2.85 -16.20
C ALA A 342 -10.28 -2.20 -14.82
N LYS A 343 -9.35 -1.25 -14.68
CA LYS A 343 -9.14 -0.51 -13.44
C LYS A 343 -9.29 1.00 -13.67
N PRO A 344 -9.92 1.75 -12.74
CA PRO A 344 -9.86 3.20 -12.75
C PRO A 344 -8.42 3.67 -12.50
N VAL A 345 -8.02 4.78 -13.13
CA VAL A 345 -6.65 5.32 -13.04
C VAL A 345 -6.27 5.65 -11.60
N MET A 346 -7.16 6.33 -10.87
CA MET A 346 -6.94 6.82 -9.50
C MET A 346 -7.67 5.98 -8.42
N GLY A 347 -7.99 4.71 -8.69
CA GLY A 347 -8.69 3.86 -7.72
C GLY A 347 -7.79 3.28 -6.64
N ARG A 348 -8.35 3.08 -5.44
CA ARG A 348 -7.72 2.40 -4.28
C ARG A 348 -8.59 1.25 -3.78
N THR A 349 -8.04 0.42 -2.89
CA THR A 349 -8.76 -0.66 -2.16
C THR A 349 -9.55 -1.65 -3.02
N GLY A 350 -9.20 -1.76 -4.31
CA GLY A 350 -9.92 -2.58 -5.28
C GLY A 350 -11.36 -2.09 -5.57
N ALA A 351 -11.66 -0.82 -5.32
CA ALA A 351 -12.92 -0.20 -5.72
C ALA A 351 -13.02 -0.08 -7.25
N ASN A 352 -14.23 -0.24 -7.79
CA ASN A 352 -14.55 -0.05 -9.21
C ASN A 352 -13.72 -0.91 -10.20
N VAL A 353 -13.17 -2.03 -9.73
CA VAL A 353 -12.51 -3.02 -10.59
C VAL A 353 -13.56 -3.87 -11.28
N SER A 354 -13.42 -4.01 -12.59
CA SER A 354 -14.24 -4.90 -13.43
C SER A 354 -13.35 -5.98 -14.03
N ILE A 355 -13.80 -7.24 -13.96
CA ILE A 355 -13.06 -8.39 -14.46
C ILE A 355 -13.88 -9.06 -15.55
N TYR A 356 -13.25 -9.29 -16.68
CA TYR A 356 -13.85 -9.87 -17.88
C TYR A 356 -13.14 -11.18 -18.23
N ASP A 357 -13.88 -12.19 -18.65
CA ASP A 357 -13.30 -13.41 -19.19
C ASP A 357 -12.93 -13.28 -20.68
N ALA A 358 -12.39 -14.37 -21.24
CA ALA A 358 -12.03 -14.47 -22.65
C ALA A 358 -13.21 -14.25 -23.63
N SER A 359 -14.45 -14.42 -23.17
CA SER A 359 -15.67 -14.16 -23.95
C SER A 359 -16.18 -12.72 -23.80
N THR A 360 -15.38 -11.85 -23.15
CA THR A 360 -15.72 -10.48 -22.74
C THR A 360 -16.95 -10.37 -21.83
N SER A 361 -17.37 -11.49 -21.24
CA SER A 361 -18.45 -11.51 -20.26
C SER A 361 -17.93 -10.98 -18.92
N SER A 362 -18.68 -10.05 -18.32
CA SER A 362 -18.36 -9.51 -16.99
C SER A 362 -18.49 -10.61 -15.94
N LEU A 363 -17.38 -11.00 -15.33
CA LEU A 363 -17.32 -12.02 -14.27
C LEU A 363 -17.62 -11.44 -12.89
N ALA A 364 -17.19 -10.20 -12.64
CA ALA A 364 -17.39 -9.50 -11.37
C ALA A 364 -17.24 -7.99 -11.56
N ARG A 365 -18.12 -7.23 -10.90
CA ARG A 365 -18.07 -5.77 -10.83
C ARG A 365 -18.25 -5.33 -9.38
N ARG A 366 -17.31 -4.54 -8.85
CA ARG A 366 -17.48 -3.91 -7.53
C ARG A 366 -18.17 -2.54 -7.69
N PRO A 367 -19.33 -2.31 -7.05
CA PRO A 367 -20.04 -1.03 -7.13
C PRO A 367 -19.28 0.10 -6.42
N ALA A 368 -19.54 1.34 -6.84
CA ALA A 368 -19.10 2.54 -6.12
C ALA A 368 -19.88 2.68 -4.80
N ASN A 369 -19.28 3.32 -3.80
CA ASN A 369 -19.88 3.51 -2.47
C ASN A 369 -21.31 4.07 -2.55
N GLY A 370 -22.28 3.21 -2.25
CA GLY A 370 -23.64 3.52 -1.81
C GLY A 370 -23.96 2.54 -0.69
N THR A 371 -24.30 3.08 0.48
CA THR A 371 -24.56 2.37 1.74
C THR A 371 -25.31 1.04 1.57
N LYS A 372 -24.65 -0.08 1.91
CA LYS A 372 -25.14 -1.24 2.69
C LYS A 372 -24.24 -2.46 2.45
N THR A 373 -23.68 -2.99 3.55
CA THR A 373 -23.09 -4.35 3.70
C THR A 373 -22.20 -4.86 2.56
N GLN A 374 -20.90 -4.57 2.68
CA GLN A 374 -19.82 -5.16 1.89
C GLN A 374 -19.74 -6.68 2.14
N SER A 375 -20.11 -7.49 1.13
CA SER A 375 -19.71 -8.91 1.06
C SER A 375 -18.73 -9.08 -0.09
N CYS A 376 -17.54 -9.60 0.23
CA CYS A 376 -16.44 -9.84 -0.71
C CYS A 376 -16.67 -11.15 -1.47
N ILE A 377 -17.42 -11.14 -2.58
CA ILE A 377 -17.43 -12.29 -3.49
C ILE A 377 -16.31 -12.12 -4.51
N LYS A 378 -15.15 -12.72 -4.22
CA LYS A 378 -14.08 -12.98 -5.20
C LYS A 378 -14.47 -14.20 -6.04
N LYS A 379 -15.14 -14.00 -7.18
CA LYS A 379 -15.15 -14.96 -8.28
C LYS A 379 -14.57 -14.27 -9.51
N SER A 380 -13.27 -14.34 -9.68
CA SER A 380 -12.66 -14.20 -10.99
C SER A 380 -11.88 -15.46 -11.28
N ARG A 381 -12.00 -15.94 -12.50
CA ARG A 381 -11.29 -17.09 -13.03
C ARG A 381 -9.84 -16.72 -13.35
N PHE A 382 -9.15 -16.01 -12.45
CA PHE A 382 -7.80 -16.45 -12.12
C PHE A 382 -8.03 -17.88 -11.65
N SER A 383 -7.40 -18.85 -12.31
CA SER A 383 -7.49 -20.25 -11.90
C SER A 383 -7.47 -20.33 -10.36
N ARG A 384 -8.17 -21.30 -9.77
CA ARG A 384 -8.15 -21.63 -8.33
C ARG A 384 -6.72 -21.88 -7.77
N SER A 385 -5.69 -21.54 -8.53
CA SER A 385 -4.26 -21.76 -8.42
C SER A 385 -3.42 -20.46 -8.28
N THR A 386 -3.93 -19.29 -7.93
CA THR A 386 -3.07 -18.10 -7.70
C THR A 386 -3.03 -17.70 -6.24
N LYS A 387 -1.85 -17.27 -5.76
CA LYS A 387 -1.62 -16.81 -4.39
C LYS A 387 -1.15 -15.36 -4.41
N THR A 388 -1.67 -14.53 -3.52
CA THR A 388 -1.29 -13.11 -3.42
C THR A 388 -0.21 -12.90 -2.37
N ALA A 389 0.66 -11.93 -2.61
CA ALA A 389 1.66 -11.45 -1.67
C ALA A 389 1.75 -9.93 -1.79
N SER A 390 1.97 -9.22 -0.70
CA SER A 390 2.31 -7.80 -0.74
C SER A 390 3.72 -7.63 -0.19
N THR A 391 4.38 -6.53 -0.46
CA THR A 391 5.69 -6.23 0.14
C THR A 391 5.73 -4.80 0.58
N CYS A 392 6.10 -4.55 1.83
CA CYS A 392 6.40 -3.22 2.32
C CYS A 392 7.90 -2.95 2.19
N ARG A 393 8.27 -1.82 1.61
CA ARG A 393 9.68 -1.42 1.46
C ARG A 393 9.89 -0.08 2.15
N SER A 394 11.00 0.06 2.85
CA SER A 394 11.58 1.33 3.27
C SER A 394 12.78 1.68 2.38
N THR A 395 13.08 2.96 2.18
CA THR A 395 14.05 3.43 1.16
C THR A 395 15.38 3.88 1.75
N LEU A 396 16.44 3.09 1.58
CA LEU A 396 17.86 3.53 1.62
C LEU A 396 18.83 2.52 0.96
N GLY A 397 19.59 2.98 -0.05
CA GLY A 397 20.89 2.40 -0.48
C GLY A 397 20.88 1.03 -1.21
N PRO A 398 22.00 0.63 -1.86
CA PRO A 398 22.11 -0.55 -2.74
C PRO A 398 22.04 -1.92 -2.03
N LEU A 399 21.70 -1.93 -0.75
CA LEU A 399 21.49 -3.12 0.08
C LEU A 399 20.16 -2.94 0.83
N THR A 400 19.04 -3.04 0.12
CA THR A 400 17.70 -3.02 0.74
C THR A 400 17.22 -4.44 1.02
N ALA A 401 16.97 -4.78 2.28
CA ALA A 401 16.14 -5.92 2.61
C ALA A 401 14.68 -5.54 2.32
N ASN A 402 14.04 -6.25 1.37
CA ASN A 402 12.64 -6.02 1.05
C ASN A 402 11.78 -6.85 2.00
N THR A 403 10.85 -6.18 2.66
CA THR A 403 9.92 -6.84 3.58
C THR A 403 8.79 -7.45 2.75
N ALA A 404 8.82 -8.75 2.52
CA ALA A 404 7.64 -9.43 1.98
C ALA A 404 6.62 -9.59 3.10
N ALA A 405 5.42 -9.07 2.90
CA ALA A 405 4.29 -9.28 3.79
C ALA A 405 3.27 -10.15 3.06
N LEU A 406 3.13 -11.39 3.50
CA LEU A 406 2.26 -12.34 2.82
C LEU A 406 0.81 -12.06 3.18
N CYS A 407 0.14 -11.34 2.29
CA CYS A 407 -1.28 -11.04 2.42
C CYS A 407 -2.10 -11.97 1.54
N SER A 408 -2.86 -12.87 2.17
CA SER A 408 -3.85 -13.70 1.50
C SER A 408 -5.20 -13.52 2.18
N GLY A 409 -6.02 -12.62 1.63
CA GLY A 409 -7.43 -12.58 2.00
C GLY A 409 -8.19 -13.75 1.35
N LEU A 410 -8.35 -14.85 2.08
CA LEU A 410 -9.39 -15.87 1.88
C LEU A 410 -10.30 -15.85 3.10
N THR A 411 -11.53 -15.35 2.94
CA THR A 411 -12.59 -15.51 3.95
C THR A 411 -13.29 -16.84 3.75
N SER A 412 -13.41 -17.63 4.82
CA SER A 412 -14.54 -18.53 5.03
C SER A 412 -15.72 -17.73 5.61
N PRO A 413 -16.98 -17.98 5.20
CA PRO A 413 -18.12 -17.29 5.78
C PRO A 413 -18.34 -17.79 7.21
N THR A 414 -18.12 -16.94 8.23
CA THR A 414 -18.54 -17.23 9.60
C THR A 414 -19.97 -16.73 9.82
N SER A 415 -20.82 -17.62 10.33
CA SER A 415 -22.17 -17.32 10.79
C SER A 415 -22.15 -16.31 11.94
N SER A 416 -23.12 -15.40 11.93
CA SER A 416 -23.36 -14.33 12.89
C SER A 416 -23.26 -14.74 14.37
N GLY A 417 -22.52 -13.98 15.19
CA GLY A 417 -22.78 -13.93 16.64
C GLY A 417 -21.64 -13.64 17.62
N SER A 418 -20.36 -13.62 17.22
CA SER A 418 -19.24 -13.43 18.17
C SER A 418 -18.26 -12.32 17.75
N ALA A 419 -17.60 -11.71 18.74
CA ALA A 419 -16.54 -10.72 18.54
C ALA A 419 -15.47 -11.22 17.54
N PRO A 420 -14.89 -10.34 16.70
CA PRO A 420 -13.94 -10.76 15.67
C PRO A 420 -12.70 -11.38 16.32
N ALA A 421 -12.44 -12.65 16.01
CA ALA A 421 -11.22 -13.33 16.41
C ALA A 421 -10.07 -12.85 15.52
N PHE A 422 -8.90 -12.55 16.11
CA PHE A 422 -7.73 -12.15 15.34
C PHE A 422 -7.15 -13.40 14.65
N THR A 423 -7.28 -13.46 13.33
CA THR A 423 -6.39 -14.24 12.47
C THR A 423 -5.61 -13.25 11.61
N PRO A 424 -4.27 -13.41 11.45
CA PRO A 424 -3.47 -12.58 10.55
C PRO A 424 -4.00 -12.54 9.11
N CYS A 425 -4.89 -13.49 8.75
CA CYS A 425 -5.56 -13.62 7.47
C CYS A 425 -6.86 -12.79 7.34
N GLU A 426 -7.59 -12.53 8.42
CA GLU A 426 -8.94 -11.91 8.38
C GLU A 426 -8.93 -10.39 8.52
N LEU A 427 -7.87 -9.81 9.09
CA LEU A 427 -7.70 -8.36 9.23
C LEU A 427 -7.60 -7.61 7.91
N TRP A 428 -7.20 -8.30 6.83
CA TRP A 428 -7.03 -7.71 5.51
C TRP A 428 -8.34 -7.43 4.76
N GLN A 429 -9.50 -7.65 5.40
CA GLN A 429 -10.81 -7.50 4.77
C GLN A 429 -11.73 -6.41 5.36
N THR A 430 -11.41 -5.78 6.48
CA THR A 430 -12.36 -4.84 7.10
C THR A 430 -12.03 -3.37 6.83
N LYS A 431 -12.68 -2.86 5.77
CA LYS A 431 -13.34 -1.54 5.75
C LYS A 431 -12.43 -0.31 5.84
N SER A 432 -12.00 0.18 4.69
CA SER A 432 -11.88 1.63 4.51
C SER A 432 -13.25 2.26 4.75
N SER A 433 -13.39 3.02 5.84
CA SER A 433 -14.63 3.73 6.21
C SER A 433 -15.10 4.63 5.04
N PRO A 434 -16.41 4.70 4.75
CA PRO A 434 -16.93 5.59 3.73
C PRO A 434 -16.68 7.05 4.13
N LYS A 435 -15.92 7.76 3.29
CA LYS A 435 -15.69 9.20 3.36
C LYS A 435 -17.02 9.93 3.56
N ARG A 436 -17.20 10.58 4.71
CA ARG A 436 -18.27 11.57 4.89
C ARG A 436 -17.83 12.81 4.13
N PHE A 437 -18.45 13.03 2.98
CA PHE A 437 -18.52 14.37 2.40
C PHE A 437 -19.53 15.16 3.24
N ALA A 438 -19.05 16.20 3.91
CA ALA A 438 -19.86 17.30 4.41
C ALA A 438 -19.31 18.58 3.79
#